data_AF-A0A970E2I5-F1
#
_entry.id   AF-A0A970E2I5-F1
#
_cell.length_a   1.000
_cell.length_b   1.000
_cell.length_c   1.000
_cell.angle_alpha   90.00
_cell.angle_beta   90.00
_cell.angle_gamma   90.00
#
_symmetry.space_group_name_H-M   'P 1'
#
loop_
_entity.id
_entity.type
_entity.pdbx_description
1 polymer ?
#
loop_
_entity_poly.entity_id
_entity_poly.type
_entity_poly.pdbx_seq_one_letter_code
_entity_poly.pdbx_strand_id
1 'polypeptide(L)'
;MQTLLANILLALVWGAAGFWLRRNTKLTVVEVSALLALTAGLVLPGLFASGGLFALTCTAVSYAAMCSLERCCSYKEILTISALCAVIIYAGQGILVGIGGRLGTSAAVAVLLYSGGKSLLRGAKAQG
;
A
#
# COMPACT_ATOMS: atom_id res chain seq x y z
N MET A 1 4.66 -2.32 19.95
CA MET A 1 5.89 -2.54 19.15
C MET A 1 5.76 -3.73 18.20
N GLN A 2 5.41 -4.94 18.68
CA GLN A 2 5.29 -6.14 17.83
C GLN A 2 4.22 -6.02 16.71
N THR A 3 3.09 -5.38 16.99
CA THR A 3 2.03 -5.14 16.01
C THR A 3 2.46 -4.26 14.83
N LEU A 4 3.31 -3.26 15.08
CA LEU A 4 3.80 -2.35 14.04
C LEU A 4 4.79 -3.05 13.09
N LEU A 5 5.70 -3.84 13.65
CA LEU A 5 6.63 -4.69 12.88
C LEU A 5 5.88 -5.70 12.02
N ALA A 6 4.90 -6.41 12.59
CA ALA A 6 4.06 -7.34 11.84
C ALA A 6 3.28 -6.63 10.72
N ASN A 7 2.78 -5.43 10.97
CA ASN A 7 2.05 -4.64 9.97
C ASN A 7 2.94 -4.24 8.78
N ILE A 8 4.18 -3.82 9.05
CA ILE A 8 5.15 -3.48 8.00
C ILE A 8 5.52 -4.72 7.20
N LEU A 9 5.79 -5.86 7.86
CA LEU A 9 6.11 -7.11 7.16
C LEU A 9 4.95 -7.56 6.27
N LEU A 10 3.72 -7.53 6.78
CA LEU A 10 2.53 -7.86 5.99
C LEU A 10 2.34 -6.90 4.83
N ALA A 11 2.50 -5.59 5.05
CA ALA A 11 2.43 -4.59 3.98
C ALA A 11 3.45 -4.84 2.87
N LEU A 12 4.69 -5.20 3.23
CA LEU A 12 5.74 -5.54 2.27
C LEU A 12 5.38 -6.79 1.47
N VAL A 13 4.90 -7.84 2.14
CA VAL A 13 4.47 -9.09 1.49
C VAL A 13 3.27 -8.84 0.57
N TRP A 14 2.30 -8.02 0.99
CA TRP A 14 1.12 -7.70 0.18
C TRP A 14 1.45 -6.83 -1.04
N GLY A 15 2.34 -5.84 -0.87
CA GLY A 15 2.84 -5.02 -1.97
C GLY A 15 3.63 -5.85 -2.99
N ALA A 16 4.48 -6.75 -2.51
CA ALA A 16 5.20 -7.73 -3.32
C ALA A 16 4.25 -8.66 -4.08
N ALA A 17 3.25 -9.21 -3.39
CA ALA A 17 2.23 -10.07 -3.97
C ALA A 17 1.43 -9.33 -5.04
N GLY A 18 1.05 -8.06 -4.80
CA GLY A 18 0.33 -7.25 -5.79
C GLY A 18 1.15 -6.98 -7.06
N PHE A 19 2.45 -6.75 -6.93
CA PHE A 19 3.33 -6.62 -8.09
C PHE A 19 3.53 -7.94 -8.84
N TRP A 20 3.68 -9.05 -8.11
CA TRP A 20 3.84 -10.37 -8.70
C TRP A 20 2.56 -10.82 -9.44
N LEU A 21 1.40 -10.61 -8.83
CA LEU A 21 0.10 -10.96 -9.41
C LEU A 21 -0.19 -10.15 -10.68
N ARG A 22 0.18 -8.87 -10.70
CA ARG A 22 0.13 -8.05 -11.92
C ARG A 22 0.98 -8.59 -13.06
N ARG A 23 2.16 -9.15 -12.75
CA ARG A 23 3.09 -9.64 -13.77
C ARG A 23 2.72 -11.01 -14.29
N ASN A 24 2.13 -11.84 -13.44
CA ASN A 24 1.77 -13.22 -13.77
C ASN A 24 0.36 -13.38 -14.34
N THR A 25 -0.52 -12.38 -14.16
CA THR A 25 -1.94 -12.49 -14.55
C THR A 25 -2.32 -11.42 -15.58
N LYS A 26 -3.15 -11.77 -16.57
CA LYS A 26 -3.72 -10.83 -17.57
C LYS A 26 -4.83 -9.91 -17.01
N LEU A 27 -4.97 -9.86 -15.69
CA LEU A 27 -6.04 -9.13 -15.01
C LEU A 27 -5.78 -7.63 -15.02
N THR A 28 -6.85 -6.86 -15.00
CA THR A 28 -6.76 -5.41 -14.84
C THR A 28 -6.23 -5.06 -13.44
N VAL A 29 -5.65 -3.87 -13.34
CA VAL A 29 -5.17 -3.30 -12.08
C VAL A 29 -6.26 -3.21 -11.01
N VAL A 30 -7.53 -3.11 -11.44
CA VAL A 30 -8.70 -3.05 -10.57
C VAL A 30 -9.00 -4.42 -9.95
N GLU A 31 -9.04 -5.46 -10.79
CA GLU A 31 -9.33 -6.83 -10.37
C GLU A 31 -8.27 -7.37 -9.42
N VAL A 32 -6.98 -7.14 -9.71
CA VAL A 32 -5.87 -7.56 -8.83
C VAL A 32 -6.01 -6.94 -7.43
N SER A 33 -6.33 -5.65 -7.36
CA SER A 33 -6.51 -4.96 -6.08
C SER A 33 -7.74 -5.44 -5.32
N ALA A 34 -8.86 -5.66 -6.02
CA ALA A 34 -10.08 -6.19 -5.41
C ALA A 34 -9.85 -7.59 -4.82
N LEU A 35 -9.10 -8.45 -5.52
CA LEU A 35 -8.76 -9.80 -5.07
C LEU A 35 -7.83 -9.76 -3.84
N LEU A 36 -6.83 -8.89 -3.85
CA LEU A 36 -5.92 -8.68 -2.71
C LEU A 36 -6.64 -8.08 -1.49
N ALA A 37 -7.58 -7.15 -1.70
CA ALA A 37 -8.36 -6.54 -0.63
C ALA A 37 -9.35 -7.55 -0.03
N LEU A 38 -10.03 -8.33 -0.88
CA LEU A 38 -10.96 -9.37 -0.45
C LEU A 38 -10.23 -10.45 0.36
N THR A 39 -9.10 -10.95 -0.15
CA THR A 39 -8.30 -11.96 0.55
C THR A 39 -7.73 -11.42 1.86
N ALA A 40 -7.27 -10.16 1.89
CA ALA A 40 -6.82 -9.51 3.11
C ALA A 40 -7.94 -9.38 4.15
N GLY A 41 -9.11 -8.89 3.72
CA GLY A 41 -10.27 -8.67 4.58
C GLY A 41 -10.92 -9.96 5.08
N LEU A 42 -10.79 -11.07 4.35
CA LEU A 42 -11.38 -12.34 4.72
C LEU A 42 -10.46 -13.19 5.62
N VAL A 43 -9.16 -13.23 5.32
CA VAL A 43 -8.21 -14.14 5.98
C VAL A 43 -7.60 -13.53 7.25
N LEU A 44 -7.20 -12.26 7.22
CA LEU A 44 -6.45 -11.66 8.33
C LEU A 44 -7.25 -11.44 9.62
N PRO A 45 -8.53 -11.03 9.61
CA PRO A 45 -9.28 -10.88 10.86
C PRO A 45 -9.57 -12.21 11.56
N GLY A 46 -9.57 -13.33 10.83
CA GLY A 46 -9.75 -14.67 11.41
C GLY A 46 -8.46 -15.25 12.02
N LEU A 47 -7.29 -14.86 11.52
CA LEU A 47 -6.00 -15.41 11.96
C LEU A 47 -5.34 -14.64 13.12
N PHE A 48 -5.64 -13.35 13.30
CA PHE A 48 -4.93 -12.50 14.27
C PHE A 48 -5.88 -11.65 15.12
N ALA A 49 -5.59 -11.52 16.42
CA ALA A 49 -6.31 -10.64 17.34
C ALA A 49 -6.26 -9.14 16.95
N SER A 50 -5.26 -8.72 16.17
CA SER A 50 -5.15 -7.38 15.56
C SER A 50 -5.44 -7.37 14.06
N GLY A 51 -6.11 -8.41 13.55
CA GLY A 51 -6.31 -8.65 12.12
C GLY A 51 -7.07 -7.55 11.40
N GLY A 52 -7.92 -6.78 12.09
CA GLY A 52 -8.58 -5.61 11.51
C GLY A 52 -7.58 -4.54 11.04
N LEU A 53 -6.53 -4.25 11.82
CA LEU A 53 -5.50 -3.27 11.45
C LEU A 53 -4.64 -3.76 10.29
N PHE A 54 -4.34 -5.06 10.28
CA PHE A 54 -3.57 -5.68 9.20
C PHE A 54 -4.37 -5.73 7.90
N ALA A 55 -5.67 -6.05 7.96
CA ALA A 55 -6.55 -6.03 6.80
C ALA A 55 -6.69 -4.62 6.22
N LEU A 56 -6.84 -3.59 7.08
CA LEU A 56 -6.88 -2.19 6.66
C LEU A 56 -5.57 -1.79 5.94
N THR A 57 -4.43 -2.14 6.53
CA THR A 57 -3.12 -1.82 5.94
C THR A 57 -2.92 -2.53 4.61
N CYS A 58 -3.21 -3.83 4.54
CA CYS A 58 -3.09 -4.60 3.30
C CYS A 58 -4.02 -4.06 2.21
N THR A 59 -5.25 -3.66 2.56
CA THR A 59 -6.18 -3.02 1.63
C THR A 59 -5.65 -1.68 1.12
N ALA A 60 -5.13 -0.83 2.00
CA ALA A 60 -4.51 0.44 1.60
C ALA A 60 -3.28 0.23 0.71
N VAL A 61 -2.46 -0.78 1.02
CA VAL A 61 -1.31 -1.18 0.19
C VAL A 61 -1.78 -1.68 -1.18
N SER A 62 -2.88 -2.44 -1.27
CA SER A 62 -3.47 -2.86 -2.53
C SER A 62 -3.95 -1.68 -3.39
N TYR A 63 -4.42 -0.59 -2.77
CA TYR A 63 -4.74 0.65 -3.48
C TYR A 63 -3.49 1.39 -3.93
N ALA A 64 -2.44 1.46 -3.10
CA ALA A 64 -1.17 2.04 -3.52
C ALA A 64 -0.53 1.25 -4.68
N ALA A 65 -0.68 -0.08 -4.65
CA ALA A 65 -0.26 -0.96 -5.74
C ALA A 65 -1.11 -0.79 -7.01
N MET A 66 -2.25 -0.09 -6.98
CA MET A 66 -3.01 0.26 -8.20
C MET A 66 -2.28 1.28 -9.09
N CYS A 67 -1.24 1.96 -8.61
CA CYS A 67 -0.54 2.96 -9.43
C CYS A 67 -0.04 2.39 -10.77
N SER A 68 -0.16 3.22 -11.81
CA SER A 68 0.24 2.85 -13.17
C SER A 68 1.73 2.52 -13.24
N LEU A 69 2.09 1.54 -14.07
CA LEU A 69 3.48 1.12 -14.32
C LEU A 69 4.37 2.29 -14.82
N GLU A 70 3.78 3.31 -15.44
CA GLU A 70 4.46 4.54 -15.84
C GLU A 70 4.99 5.39 -14.66
N ARG A 71 4.39 5.27 -13.46
CA ARG A 71 4.79 6.00 -12.24
C ARG A 71 5.54 5.14 -11.23
N CYS A 72 5.20 3.85 -11.14
CA CYS A 72 5.84 2.89 -10.24
C CYS A 72 6.24 1.63 -11.02
N CYS A 73 7.47 1.63 -11.52
CA CYS A 73 7.99 0.57 -12.39
C CYS A 73 9.01 -0.33 -11.66
N SER A 74 9.49 0.08 -10.48
CA SER A 74 10.48 -0.69 -9.73
C SER A 74 9.89 -1.32 -8.46
N TYR A 75 10.27 -2.57 -8.21
CA TYR A 75 9.92 -3.33 -7.01
C TYR A 75 10.27 -2.58 -5.71
N LYS A 76 11.36 -1.80 -5.75
CA LYS A 76 11.81 -0.95 -4.64
C LYS A 76 10.82 0.17 -4.32
N GLU A 77 10.14 0.73 -5.33
CA GLU A 77 9.19 1.84 -5.16
C GLU A 77 7.94 1.37 -4.44
N ILE A 78 7.38 0.25 -4.90
CA ILE A 78 6.23 -0.40 -4.26
C ILE A 78 6.56 -0.81 -2.83
N LEU A 79 7.77 -1.33 -2.57
CA LEU A 79 8.22 -1.64 -1.21
C LEU A 79 8.22 -0.39 -0.31
N THR A 80 8.80 0.72 -0.79
CA THR A 80 8.85 1.96 -0.02
C THR A 80 7.47 2.56 0.22
N ILE A 81 6.59 2.56 -0.77
CA ILE A 81 5.22 3.07 -0.64
C ILE A 81 4.41 2.19 0.31
N SER A 82 4.58 0.87 0.27
CA SER A 82 3.90 -0.06 1.16
C SER A 82 4.31 0.15 2.62
N ALA A 83 5.61 0.36 2.87
CA ALA A 83 6.12 0.70 4.19
C ALA A 83 5.55 2.05 4.69
N LEU A 84 5.49 3.06 3.82
CA LEU A 84 4.91 4.37 4.15
C LEU A 84 3.42 4.26 4.49
N CYS A 85 2.66 3.50 3.69
CA CYS A 85 1.25 3.21 3.94
C CYS A 85 1.03 2.56 5.30
N ALA A 86 1.86 1.57 5.68
CA ALA A 86 1.76 0.91 6.97
C ALA A 86 1.95 1.88 8.15
N VAL A 87 2.90 2.82 8.03
CA VAL A 87 3.14 3.85 9.04
C VAL A 87 1.97 4.84 9.12
N ILE A 88 1.47 5.32 7.98
CA ILE A 88 0.34 6.26 7.93
C ILE A 88 -0.93 5.63 8.51
N ILE A 89 -1.25 4.40 8.11
CA ILE A 89 -2.40 3.66 8.64
C ILE A 89 -2.25 3.43 10.13
N TYR A 90 -1.04 3.09 10.61
CA TYR A 90 -0.78 2.91 12.04
C TYR A 90 -0.96 4.19 12.85
N ALA A 91 -0.49 5.33 12.35
CA ALA A 91 -0.70 6.62 12.99
C ALA A 91 -2.17 7.07 12.94
N GLY A 92 -2.88 6.73 11.86
CA GLY A 92 -4.28 7.13 11.62
C GLY A 92 -5.34 6.29 12.34
N GLN A 93 -4.97 5.22 13.04
CA GLN A 93 -5.92 4.27 13.66
C GLN A 93 -6.84 4.92 14.68
N GLY A 94 -6.38 5.94 15.40
CA GLY A 94 -7.17 6.65 16.41
C GLY A 94 -7.98 7.83 15.88
N ILE A 95 -7.53 8.47 14.79
CA ILE A 95 -8.08 9.76 14.31
C ILE A 95 -9.11 9.55 13.20
N LEU A 96 -8.93 8.52 12.35
CA LEU A 96 -9.78 8.29 11.16
C LEU A 96 -10.85 7.22 11.39
N VAL A 97 -11.20 6.88 12.63
CA VAL A 97 -12.31 5.93 12.90
C VAL A 97 -13.64 6.59 12.55
N GLY A 98 -14.41 5.97 11.66
CA GLY A 98 -15.72 6.48 11.21
C GLY A 98 -15.69 7.33 9.95
N ILE A 99 -14.51 7.67 9.41
CA ILE A 99 -14.40 8.45 8.16
C ILE A 99 -14.31 7.52 6.95
N GLY A 100 -15.34 7.56 6.09
CA GLY A 100 -15.34 6.88 4.80
C GLY A 100 -14.21 7.37 3.90
N GLY A 101 -13.54 6.46 3.19
CA GLY A 101 -12.47 6.79 2.23
C GLY A 101 -11.05 6.91 2.80
N ARG A 102 -10.83 6.72 4.11
CA ARG A 102 -9.51 6.84 4.78
C ARG A 102 -8.38 5.98 4.19
N LEU A 103 -8.73 4.81 3.67
CA LEU A 103 -7.79 3.84 3.11
C LEU A 103 -7.26 4.30 1.74
N GLY A 104 -8.13 4.89 0.93
CA GLY A 104 -7.76 5.42 -0.38
C GLY A 104 -6.93 6.70 -0.26
N THR A 105 -7.29 7.58 0.68
CA THR A 105 -6.56 8.85 0.88
C THR A 105 -5.17 8.62 1.45
N SER A 106 -5.00 7.71 2.40
CA SER A 106 -3.67 7.33 2.91
C SER A 106 -2.78 6.72 1.83
N ALA A 107 -3.34 5.87 0.97
CA ALA A 107 -2.64 5.34 -0.20
C ALA A 107 -2.25 6.43 -1.19
N ALA A 108 -3.16 7.34 -1.50
CA ALA A 108 -2.90 8.48 -2.39
C ALA A 108 -1.80 9.39 -1.83
N VAL A 109 -1.84 9.72 -0.53
CA VAL A 109 -0.82 10.53 0.14
C VAL A 109 0.54 9.83 0.08
N ALA A 110 0.61 8.52 0.35
CA ALA A 110 1.86 7.77 0.29
C ALA A 110 2.48 7.80 -1.11
N VAL A 111 1.67 7.60 -2.15
CA VAL A 111 2.09 7.67 -3.55
C VAL A 111 2.48 9.08 -3.94
N LEU A 112 1.73 10.10 -3.52
CA LEU A 112 1.99 11.50 -3.84
C LEU A 112 3.28 12.00 -3.20
N LEU A 113 3.54 11.63 -1.94
CA LEU A 113 4.80 11.93 -1.27
C LEU A 113 5.97 11.29 -2.02
N TYR A 114 5.82 10.03 -2.43
CA TYR A 114 6.85 9.33 -3.18
C TYR A 114 7.08 9.92 -4.58
N SER A 115 6.02 10.10 -5.35
CA SER A 115 6.07 10.64 -6.71
C SER A 115 6.49 12.11 -6.72
N GLY A 116 6.04 12.91 -5.76
CA GLY A 116 6.41 14.31 -5.59
C GLY A 116 7.89 14.46 -5.26
N GLY A 117 8.40 13.67 -4.31
CA GLY A 117 9.83 13.63 -3.98
C GLY A 117 10.69 13.21 -5.18
N LYS A 118 10.25 12.19 -5.93
CA LYS A 118 10.95 11.73 -7.14
C LYS A 118 10.92 12.77 -8.26
N SER A 119 9.80 13.45 -8.49
CA SER A 119 9.71 14.54 -9.47
C SER A 119 10.60 15.72 -9.12
N LEU A 120 10.71 16.06 -7.83
CA LEU A 120 11.60 17.12 -7.36
C LEU A 120 13.09 16.76 -7.56
N LEU A 121 13.46 15.51 -7.26
CA LEU A 121 14.81 14.98 -7.53
C LEU A 121 15.14 14.90 -9.02
N ARG A 122 14.16 14.59 -9.87
CA ARG A 122 14.33 14.60 -11.34
C ARG A 122 14.47 16.01 -11.89
N GLY A 123 13.72 16.98 -11.35
CA GLY A 123 13.88 18.40 -11.67
C GLY A 123 15.26 18.94 -11.28
N ALA A 124 15.78 18.53 -10.12
CA ALA A 124 17.12 18.90 -9.67
C ALA A 124 18.25 18.29 -10.54
N LYS A 125 18.03 17.11 -11.14
CA LYS A 125 19.00 16.48 -12.06
C LYS A 125 18.97 17.01 -13.48
N ALA A 126 17.95 17.78 -13.88
CA ALA A 126 17.84 18.34 -15.23
C ALA A 126 18.58 19.69 -15.40
N GLN A 127 19.18 20.22 -14.34
CA GLN A 127 19.96 21.46 -14.33
C GLN A 127 21.47 21.26 -14.06
N GLY A 128 21.96 20.01 -14.11
CA GLY A 128 23.37 19.68 -13.89
C GLY A 128 24.05 19.17 -15.15
#